data_AF-A0A2H1IHB2-F1
#
_entry.id   AF-A0A2H1IHB2-F1
#
_cell.length_a   1.000
_cell.length_b   1.000
_cell.length_c   1.000
_cell.angle_alpha   90.00
_cell.angle_beta   90.00
_cell.angle_gamma   90.00
#
_symmetry.space_group_name_H-M   'P 1'
#
loop_
_entity.id
_entity.type
_entity.pdbx_description
1 polymer ?
#
loop_
_entity_poly.entity_id
_entity_poly.type
_entity_poly.pdbx_seq_one_letter_code
_entity_poly.pdbx_strand_id
1 'polypeptide(L)'
;MLAVNIPRLLDCEGAWGMRIELVPSLGTPVSSGGILFRTSAPVGRAQRRALESALAFGDVLSPASGPFGAIRAMVDIALKALSPAVNDPSRAVQALEEIEDILAELAPDIAKREALLAAHHDASVLREWTRSWADYVAAATDEIRQYGTGSVQIQRRLRALFDTLAGQCDLQQRAALLERRSALHRGLERWWPDPLDRRLAGCADPQGLGRALGTAARAEQAPEPEAPPA
;
A
#
# COMPACT_ATOMS: atom_id res chain seq x y z
N MET A 1 17.84 -4.00 1.65
CA MET A 1 16.65 -4.77 1.30
C MET A 1 17.07 -6.05 0.63
N LEU A 2 16.49 -7.18 0.99
CA LEU A 2 16.59 -8.42 0.24
C LEU A 2 15.36 -8.48 -0.69
N ALA A 3 15.56 -8.74 -1.98
CA ALA A 3 14.53 -9.05 -2.97
C ALA A 3 14.62 -10.53 -3.33
N VAL A 4 13.49 -11.19 -3.54
CA VAL A 4 13.41 -12.63 -3.81
C VAL A 4 12.59 -12.90 -5.05
N ASN A 5 13.12 -13.76 -5.91
CA ASN A 5 12.40 -14.33 -7.04
C ASN A 5 11.58 -15.54 -6.57
N ILE A 6 10.34 -15.27 -6.17
CA ILE A 6 9.40 -16.28 -5.64
C ILE A 6 9.12 -17.40 -6.66
N PRO A 7 8.75 -17.12 -7.92
CA PRO A 7 8.52 -18.18 -8.91
C PRO A 7 9.71 -19.13 -9.04
N ARG A 8 10.93 -18.60 -9.10
CA ARG A 8 12.14 -19.42 -9.21
C ARG A 8 12.36 -20.30 -7.99
N LEU A 9 12.04 -19.83 -6.78
CA LEU A 9 12.16 -20.67 -5.58
C LEU A 9 11.10 -21.77 -5.55
N LEU A 10 9.87 -21.48 -5.99
CA LEU A 10 8.81 -22.49 -6.15
C LEU A 10 9.19 -23.55 -7.19
N ASP A 11 9.75 -23.14 -8.32
CA ASP A 11 10.29 -24.05 -9.34
C ASP A 11 11.39 -24.96 -8.76
N CYS A 12 12.24 -24.42 -7.89
CA CYS A 12 13.30 -25.19 -7.22
C CYS A 12 12.72 -26.20 -6.22
N GLU A 13 11.72 -25.82 -5.41
CA GLU A 13 11.03 -26.76 -4.50
C GLU A 13 10.40 -27.92 -5.28
N GLY A 14 9.70 -27.61 -6.38
CA GLY A 14 9.06 -28.60 -7.24
C GLY A 14 10.06 -29.52 -7.94
N ALA A 15 11.13 -28.95 -8.52
CA ALA A 15 12.14 -29.70 -9.26
C ALA A 15 12.98 -30.64 -8.37
N TRP A 16 13.18 -30.28 -7.10
CA TRP A 16 14.03 -31.03 -6.19
C TRP A 16 13.27 -31.87 -5.16
N GLY A 17 11.95 -31.72 -5.08
CA GLY A 17 11.13 -32.41 -4.09
C GLY A 17 11.54 -32.11 -2.65
N MET A 18 12.03 -30.89 -2.38
CA MET A 18 12.51 -30.47 -1.07
C MET A 18 11.82 -29.18 -0.62
N ARG A 19 11.66 -29.03 0.69
CA ARG A 19 11.22 -27.77 1.29
C ARG A 19 12.40 -26.82 1.40
N ILE A 20 12.21 -25.59 0.95
CA ILE A 20 13.15 -24.49 1.07
C ILE A 20 12.49 -23.43 1.95
N GLU A 21 13.18 -22.93 2.96
CA GLU A 21 12.69 -21.88 3.86
C GLU A 21 13.67 -20.72 3.80
N LEU A 22 13.19 -19.52 3.52
CA LEU A 22 14.00 -18.32 3.52
C LEU A 22 14.06 -17.75 4.94
N VAL A 23 15.27 -17.67 5.50
CA VAL A 23 15.48 -17.34 6.92
C VAL A 23 15.43 -15.83 7.22
N PRO A 24 16.03 -14.94 6.39
CA PRO A 24 16.01 -13.51 6.70
C PRO A 24 14.61 -12.92 6.58
N SER A 25 14.16 -12.12 7.56
CA SER A 25 12.88 -11.41 7.46
C SER A 25 12.95 -10.21 6.51
N LEU A 26 11.81 -9.80 5.95
CA LEU A 26 11.74 -8.63 5.08
C LEU A 26 12.14 -7.35 5.83
N GLY A 27 13.19 -6.68 5.35
CA GLY A 27 13.65 -5.40 5.92
C GLY A 27 14.64 -5.56 7.08
N THR A 28 14.96 -6.79 7.49
CA THR A 28 16.08 -7.01 8.43
C THR A 28 17.41 -7.05 7.67
N PRO A 29 18.48 -6.42 8.20
CA PRO A 29 19.81 -6.54 7.62
C PRO A 29 20.31 -7.99 7.72
N VAL A 30 20.97 -8.46 6.66
CA VAL A 30 21.56 -9.81 6.62
C VAL A 30 23.07 -9.68 6.86
N SER A 31 23.56 -10.31 7.92
CA SER A 31 25.00 -10.35 8.20
C SER A 31 25.75 -11.18 7.16
N SER A 32 26.98 -10.78 6.84
CA SER A 32 27.88 -11.60 6.01
C SER A 32 28.08 -12.97 6.65
N GLY A 33 27.96 -14.04 5.85
CA GLY A 33 28.01 -15.42 6.33
C GLY A 33 26.75 -15.91 7.06
N GLY A 34 25.70 -15.08 7.15
CA GLY A 34 24.40 -15.47 7.71
C GLY A 34 23.72 -16.58 6.90
N ILE A 35 22.83 -17.32 7.56
CA ILE A 35 22.02 -18.35 6.91
C ILE A 35 20.93 -17.67 6.08
N LEU A 36 20.93 -17.94 4.77
CA LEU A 36 19.89 -17.45 3.85
C LEU A 36 18.74 -18.44 3.75
N PHE A 37 19.04 -19.73 3.64
CA PHE A 37 18.03 -20.78 3.45
C PHE A 37 18.19 -21.91 4.45
N ARG A 38 17.08 -22.44 4.96
CA ARG A 38 16.98 -23.79 5.52
C ARG A 38 16.37 -24.70 4.47
N THR A 39 16.89 -25.91 4.34
CA THR A 39 16.41 -26.89 3.36
C THR A 39 16.15 -28.22 4.05
N SER A 40 15.12 -28.95 3.62
CA SER A 40 14.78 -30.25 4.23
C SER A 40 15.77 -31.37 3.90
N ALA A 41 16.63 -31.18 2.90
CA ALA A 41 17.67 -32.10 2.49
C ALA A 41 18.97 -31.34 2.14
N PRO A 42 20.15 -31.96 2.26
CA PRO A 42 21.41 -31.32 1.89
C PRO A 42 21.43 -30.88 0.42
N VAL A 43 21.84 -29.63 0.18
CA VAL A 43 21.97 -29.07 -1.17
C VAL A 43 23.41 -29.11 -1.68
N GLY A 44 23.57 -29.52 -2.94
CA GLY A 44 24.86 -29.49 -3.63
C GLY A 44 25.27 -28.07 -4.08
N ARG A 45 26.49 -27.93 -4.60
CA ARG A 45 27.04 -26.64 -5.04
C ARG A 45 26.19 -25.95 -6.13
N ALA A 46 25.63 -26.73 -7.06
CA ALA A 46 24.79 -26.19 -8.13
C ALA A 46 23.45 -25.67 -7.60
N GLN A 47 22.80 -26.42 -6.70
CA GLN A 47 21.55 -26.02 -6.05
C GLN A 47 21.74 -24.77 -5.19
N ARG A 48 22.85 -24.69 -4.44
CA ARG A 48 23.20 -23.49 -3.66
C ARG A 48 23.31 -22.25 -4.55
N ARG A 49 24.01 -22.35 -5.69
CA ARG A 49 24.10 -21.23 -6.66
C ARG A 49 22.73 -20.85 -7.24
N ALA A 50 21.88 -21.82 -7.51
CA ALA A 50 20.53 -21.56 -8.01
C ALA A 50 19.68 -20.79 -6.97
N LEU A 51 19.76 -21.17 -5.70
CA LEU A 51 19.09 -20.47 -4.59
C LEU A 51 19.64 -19.05 -4.40
N GLU A 52 20.96 -18.88 -4.40
CA GLU A 52 21.61 -17.57 -4.30
C GLU A 52 21.22 -16.65 -5.47
N SER A 53 21.11 -17.18 -6.69
CA SER A 53 20.67 -16.41 -7.86
C SER A 53 19.20 -15.97 -7.81
N ALA A 54 18.41 -16.53 -6.89
CA ALA A 54 17.03 -16.08 -6.65
C ALA A 54 16.96 -14.89 -5.68
N LEU A 55 18.08 -14.45 -5.12
CA LEU A 55 18.17 -13.34 -4.17
C LEU A 55 18.89 -12.14 -4.78
N ALA A 56 18.41 -10.94 -4.46
CA ALA A 56 19.12 -9.69 -4.72
C ALA A 56 19.21 -8.85 -3.45
N PHE A 57 20.37 -8.26 -3.17
CA PHE A 57 20.61 -7.44 -1.99
C PHE A 57 20.76 -5.96 -2.39
N GLY A 58 20.18 -5.07 -1.60
CA GLY A 58 20.32 -3.63 -1.70
C GLY A 58 20.28 -2.97 -0.32
N ASP A 59 20.20 -1.64 -0.28
CA ASP A 59 20.12 -0.89 0.98
C ASP A 59 18.74 -1.04 1.65
N VAL A 60 18.69 -0.95 2.97
CA VAL A 60 17.42 -1.02 3.71
C VAL A 60 16.73 0.34 3.62
N LEU A 61 15.43 0.37 3.29
CA LEU A 61 14.57 1.57 3.28
C LEU A 61 15.02 2.70 2.32
N SER A 62 15.95 2.46 1.41
CA SER A 62 16.27 3.44 0.35
C SER A 62 15.15 3.48 -0.69
N PRO A 63 14.75 4.65 -1.20
CA PRO A 63 13.76 4.77 -2.29
C PRO A 63 14.15 3.94 -3.51
N ALA A 64 15.44 3.88 -3.82
CA ALA A 64 15.99 3.09 -4.93
C ALA A 64 15.95 1.59 -4.67
N SER A 65 15.68 1.15 -3.44
CA SER A 65 15.64 -0.27 -3.08
C SER A 65 14.31 -0.93 -3.39
N GLY A 66 13.26 -0.17 -3.73
CA GLY A 66 11.99 -0.72 -4.19
C GLY A 66 10.77 0.05 -3.67
N PRO A 67 9.57 -0.39 -4.05
CA PRO A 67 8.32 0.34 -3.80
C PRO A 67 8.05 0.65 -2.33
N PHE A 68 8.42 -0.27 -1.43
CA PHE A 68 8.24 -0.05 0.01
C PHE A 68 9.14 1.07 0.55
N GLY A 69 10.38 1.16 0.06
CA GLY A 69 11.29 2.26 0.42
C GLY A 69 10.79 3.60 -0.12
N ALA A 70 10.28 3.62 -1.35
CA ALA A 70 9.68 4.81 -1.95
C ALA A 70 8.47 5.31 -1.14
N ILE A 71 7.54 4.40 -0.79
CA ILE A 71 6.40 4.70 0.09
C ILE A 71 6.89 5.28 1.41
N ARG A 72 7.86 4.65 2.07
CA ARG A 72 8.38 5.13 3.35
C ARG A 72 9.00 6.52 3.26
N ALA A 73 9.74 6.81 2.19
CA ALA A 73 10.27 8.14 1.97
C ALA A 73 9.17 9.19 1.78
N MET A 74 8.10 8.87 1.03
CA MET A 74 6.95 9.77 0.88
C MET A 74 6.19 9.98 2.19
N VAL A 75 6.01 8.92 2.99
CA VAL A 75 5.41 9.04 4.33
C VAL A 75 6.25 9.95 5.22
N ASP A 76 7.57 9.78 5.23
CA ASP A 76 8.46 10.65 6.02
C ASP A 76 8.40 12.12 5.56
N ILE A 77 8.23 12.38 4.26
CA ILE A 77 8.00 13.73 3.72
C ILE A 77 6.67 14.29 4.23
N ALA A 78 5.59 13.50 4.15
CA ALA A 78 4.27 13.90 4.63
C ALA A 78 4.28 14.21 6.14
N LEU A 79 4.91 13.35 6.96
CA LEU A 79 4.98 13.54 8.41
C LEU A 79 5.80 14.78 8.80
N LYS A 80 6.90 15.05 8.09
CA LYS A 80 7.67 16.30 8.30
C LYS A 80 6.83 17.52 7.94
N ALA A 81 6.10 17.47 6.84
CA ALA A 81 5.22 18.55 6.40
C ALA A 81 4.06 18.81 7.39
N LEU A 82 3.47 17.75 7.96
CA LEU A 82 2.41 17.83 8.98
C LEU A 82 2.92 18.15 10.39
N SER A 83 4.23 18.23 10.60
CA SER A 83 4.77 18.52 11.92
C SER A 83 4.36 19.93 12.40
N PRO A 84 4.20 20.14 13.73
CA PRO A 84 3.81 21.44 14.27
C PRO A 84 4.76 22.60 13.92
N ALA A 85 6.01 22.29 13.56
CA ALA A 85 6.99 23.30 13.17
C ALA A 85 6.84 23.75 11.71
N VAL A 86 6.29 22.90 10.84
CA VAL A 86 6.16 23.17 9.41
C VAL A 86 4.72 23.53 9.04
N ASN A 87 3.73 22.76 9.49
CA ASN A 87 2.30 22.93 9.20
C ASN A 87 1.99 23.18 7.71
N ASP A 88 2.56 22.35 6.82
CA ASP A 88 2.35 22.40 5.37
C ASP A 88 1.49 21.22 4.89
N PRO A 89 0.15 21.30 5.03
CA PRO A 89 -0.74 20.23 4.58
C PRO A 89 -0.73 20.05 3.05
N SER A 90 -0.41 21.09 2.28
CA SER A 90 -0.33 20.99 0.82
C SER A 90 0.82 20.10 0.37
N ARG A 91 1.98 20.18 1.03
CA ARG A 91 3.10 19.28 0.75
C ARG A 91 2.83 17.84 1.18
N ALA A 92 2.06 17.63 2.26
CA ALA A 92 1.61 16.30 2.63
C ALA A 92 0.58 15.72 1.64
N VAL A 93 -0.28 16.56 1.03
CA VAL A 93 -1.17 16.14 -0.06
C VAL A 93 -0.37 15.68 -1.28
N GLN A 94 0.67 16.42 -1.68
CA GLN A 94 1.55 16.01 -2.80
C GLN A 94 2.20 14.65 -2.51
N ALA A 95 2.69 14.42 -1.30
CA ALA A 95 3.23 13.12 -0.92
C ALA A 95 2.17 11.99 -0.96
N LEU A 96 0.90 12.30 -0.64
CA LEU A 96 -0.21 11.35 -0.77
C LEU A 96 -0.57 11.05 -2.24
N GLU A 97 -0.40 12.00 -3.15
CA GLU A 97 -0.57 11.79 -4.60
C GLU A 97 0.45 10.78 -5.12
N GLU A 98 1.73 10.97 -4.80
CA GLU A 98 2.79 10.01 -5.16
C GLU A 98 2.55 8.63 -4.53
N ILE A 99 2.09 8.59 -3.28
CA ILE A 99 1.72 7.33 -2.62
C ILE A 99 0.56 6.63 -3.32
N GLU A 100 -0.47 7.36 -3.75
CA GLU A 100 -1.60 6.82 -4.49
C GLU A 100 -1.15 6.17 -5.79
N ASP A 101 -0.30 6.85 -6.56
CA ASP A 101 0.22 6.36 -7.83
C ASP A 101 1.06 5.08 -7.64
N ILE A 102 1.95 5.08 -6.63
CA ILE A 102 2.74 3.88 -6.29
C ILE A 102 1.82 2.71 -5.89
N LEU A 103 0.79 2.95 -5.07
CA LEU A 103 -0.13 1.90 -4.66
C LEU A 103 -0.98 1.37 -5.83
N ALA A 104 -1.42 2.25 -6.72
CA ALA A 104 -2.17 1.89 -7.92
C ALA A 104 -1.33 1.01 -8.86
N GLU A 105 -0.05 1.35 -9.06
CA GLU A 105 0.88 0.56 -9.87
C GLU A 105 1.16 -0.82 -9.24
N LEU A 106 1.27 -0.88 -7.91
CA LEU A 106 1.59 -2.13 -7.20
C LEU A 106 0.41 -3.10 -7.07
N ALA A 107 -0.83 -2.59 -7.03
CA ALA A 107 -2.00 -3.39 -6.72
C ALA A 107 -2.12 -4.66 -7.60
N PRO A 108 -1.99 -4.61 -8.94
CA PRO A 108 -2.12 -5.78 -9.79
C PRO A 108 -1.04 -6.83 -9.54
N ASP A 109 0.20 -6.40 -9.29
CA ASP A 109 1.33 -7.32 -9.08
C ASP A 109 1.30 -7.97 -7.71
N ILE A 110 0.82 -7.24 -6.69
CA ILE A 110 0.56 -7.81 -5.37
C ILE A 110 -0.58 -8.84 -5.45
N ALA A 111 -1.67 -8.54 -6.17
CA ALA A 111 -2.79 -9.48 -6.36
C ALA A 111 -2.32 -10.78 -7.03
N LYS A 112 -1.55 -10.68 -8.13
CA LYS A 112 -0.97 -11.85 -8.80
C LYS A 112 -0.06 -12.66 -7.86
N ARG A 113 0.78 -11.97 -7.07
CA ARG A 113 1.65 -12.61 -6.09
C ARG A 113 0.83 -13.34 -5.03
N GLU A 114 -0.15 -12.70 -4.42
CA GLU A 114 -0.99 -13.32 -3.39
C GLU A 114 -1.79 -14.51 -3.95
N ALA A 115 -2.28 -14.42 -5.18
CA ALA A 115 -2.95 -15.54 -5.85
C ALA A 115 -2.00 -16.73 -6.10
N LEU A 116 -0.76 -16.46 -6.54
CA LEU A 116 0.28 -17.49 -6.67
C LEU A 116 0.56 -18.15 -5.31
N LEU A 117 0.72 -17.35 -4.25
CA LEU A 117 0.95 -17.87 -2.89
C LEU A 117 -0.21 -18.73 -2.40
N ALA A 118 -1.46 -18.31 -2.64
CA ALA A 118 -2.65 -19.06 -2.25
C ALA A 118 -2.75 -20.42 -2.97
N ALA A 119 -2.33 -20.49 -4.24
CA ALA A 119 -2.27 -21.74 -5.01
C ALA A 119 -1.20 -22.72 -4.48
N HIS A 120 -0.18 -22.21 -3.77
CA HIS A 120 0.94 -22.98 -3.24
C HIS A 120 0.95 -23.00 -1.71
N HIS A 121 -0.18 -23.40 -1.09
CA HIS A 121 -0.38 -23.37 0.38
C HIS A 121 0.65 -24.17 1.21
N ASP A 122 1.28 -25.18 0.60
CA ASP A 122 2.32 -26.04 1.19
C ASP A 122 3.76 -25.53 0.96
N ALA A 123 3.95 -24.47 0.16
CA ALA A 123 5.28 -23.93 -0.13
C ALA A 123 5.86 -23.24 1.11
N SER A 124 6.97 -23.78 1.61
CA SER A 124 7.58 -23.35 2.88
C SER A 124 8.35 -22.03 2.75
N VAL A 125 8.73 -21.66 1.52
CA VAL A 125 9.54 -20.48 1.21
C VAL A 125 8.87 -19.15 1.59
N LEU A 126 7.53 -19.10 1.71
CA LEU A 126 6.80 -17.85 1.42
C LEU A 126 5.95 -17.28 2.55
N ARG A 127 5.63 -18.04 3.60
CA ARG A 127 4.55 -17.67 4.53
C ARG A 127 4.81 -16.38 5.32
N GLU A 128 6.06 -16.00 5.54
CA GLU A 128 6.41 -14.83 6.36
C GLU A 128 7.30 -13.80 5.64
N TRP A 129 7.63 -14.06 4.37
CA TRP A 129 8.57 -13.24 3.64
C TRP A 129 7.94 -12.24 2.67
N THR A 130 6.62 -12.15 2.56
CA THR A 130 6.01 -11.15 1.66
C THR A 130 5.15 -10.18 2.42
N ARG A 131 5.16 -8.92 2.00
CA ARG A 131 4.18 -7.94 2.47
C ARG A 131 2.89 -8.17 1.71
N SER A 132 1.80 -8.32 2.47
CA SER A 132 0.46 -8.35 1.93
C SER A 132 0.06 -6.97 1.39
N TRP A 133 -0.98 -6.92 0.57
CA TRP A 133 -1.59 -5.66 0.17
C TRP A 133 -1.96 -4.79 1.37
N ALA A 134 -2.53 -5.40 2.42
CA ALA A 134 -2.90 -4.71 3.64
C ALA A 134 -1.69 -4.06 4.34
N ASP A 135 -0.52 -4.69 4.32
CA ASP A 135 0.71 -4.13 4.88
C ASP A 135 1.20 -2.91 4.11
N TYR A 136 1.10 -2.93 2.77
CA TYR A 136 1.44 -1.78 1.93
C TYR A 136 0.50 -0.59 2.20
N VAL A 137 -0.81 -0.83 2.22
CA VAL A 137 -1.80 0.21 2.52
C VAL A 137 -1.60 0.77 3.92
N ALA A 138 -1.30 -0.09 4.91
CA ALA A 138 -1.01 0.33 6.28
C ALA A 138 0.19 1.26 6.34
N ALA A 139 1.33 0.78 5.80
CA ALA A 139 2.59 1.50 5.83
C ALA A 139 2.52 2.84 5.08
N ALA A 140 1.68 2.92 4.05
CA ALA A 140 1.49 4.10 3.22
C ALA A 140 0.59 5.16 3.85
N THR A 141 -0.42 4.77 4.65
CA THR A 141 -1.51 5.70 4.99
C THR A 141 -1.77 5.85 6.48
N ASP A 142 -1.44 4.87 7.33
CA ASP A 142 -1.93 4.87 8.72
C ASP A 142 -1.27 5.93 9.59
N GLU A 143 0.02 6.21 9.40
CA GLU A 143 0.70 7.30 10.12
C GLU A 143 0.19 8.67 9.66
N ILE A 144 0.10 8.91 8.34
CA ILE A 144 -0.44 10.17 7.80
C ILE A 144 -1.88 10.39 8.26
N ARG A 145 -2.68 9.32 8.31
CA ARG A 145 -4.06 9.35 8.85
C ARG A 145 -4.10 9.80 10.30
N GLN A 146 -3.17 9.32 11.13
CA GLN A 146 -3.11 9.67 12.55
C GLN A 146 -2.63 11.11 12.74
N TYR A 147 -1.49 11.49 12.15
CA TYR A 147 -0.92 12.83 12.30
C TYR A 147 -1.71 13.92 11.55
N GLY A 148 -2.45 13.54 10.50
CA GLY A 148 -3.32 14.43 9.73
C GLY A 148 -4.74 14.59 10.28
N THR A 149 -5.04 14.08 11.48
CA THR A 149 -6.40 14.11 12.07
C THR A 149 -6.95 15.54 12.19
N GLY A 150 -6.10 16.52 12.53
CA GLY A 150 -6.50 17.92 12.68
C GLY A 150 -6.56 18.73 11.39
N SER A 151 -6.31 18.12 10.22
CA SER A 151 -6.30 18.83 8.94
C SER A 151 -7.44 18.35 8.03
N VAL A 152 -8.43 19.22 7.79
CA VAL A 152 -9.53 18.96 6.86
C VAL A 152 -9.00 18.55 5.49
N GLN A 153 -8.00 19.26 4.97
CA GLN A 153 -7.37 18.98 3.67
C GLN A 153 -6.84 17.53 3.59
N ILE A 154 -6.16 17.05 4.63
CA ILE A 154 -5.63 15.68 4.68
C ILE A 154 -6.73 14.65 4.80
N GLN A 155 -7.75 14.89 5.63
CA GLN A 155 -8.89 14.00 5.77
C GLN A 155 -9.59 13.78 4.42
N ARG A 156 -9.83 14.87 3.68
CA ARG A 156 -10.50 14.83 2.37
C ARG A 156 -9.65 14.10 1.32
N ARG A 157 -8.34 14.35 1.31
CA ARG A 157 -7.41 13.72 0.38
C ARG A 157 -7.29 12.21 0.61
N LEU A 158 -7.20 11.78 1.87
CA LEU A 158 -7.15 10.35 2.23
C LEU A 158 -8.45 9.63 1.85
N ARG A 159 -9.62 10.26 2.02
CA ARG A 159 -10.88 9.70 1.55
C ARG A 159 -10.88 9.51 0.03
N ALA A 160 -10.44 10.52 -0.71
CA ALA A 160 -10.32 10.43 -2.16
C ALA A 160 -9.36 9.30 -2.58
N LEU A 161 -8.19 9.20 -1.94
CA LEU A 161 -7.23 8.12 -2.18
C LEU A 161 -7.86 6.73 -2.01
N PHE A 162 -8.54 6.51 -0.88
CA PHE A 162 -9.19 5.22 -0.61
C PHE A 162 -10.32 4.93 -1.59
N ASP A 163 -11.13 5.93 -1.93
CA ASP A 163 -12.25 5.79 -2.86
C ASP A 163 -11.74 5.49 -4.28
N THR A 164 -10.68 6.17 -4.74
CA THR A 164 -10.03 5.92 -6.04
C THR A 164 -9.43 4.52 -6.12
N LEU A 165 -8.56 4.14 -5.16
CA LEU A 165 -7.91 2.83 -5.17
C LEU A 165 -8.93 1.70 -5.05
N ALA A 166 -10.00 1.87 -4.25
CA ALA A 166 -11.05 0.86 -4.12
C ALA A 166 -11.80 0.63 -5.44
N GLY A 167 -11.93 1.66 -6.29
CA GLY A 167 -12.50 1.54 -7.63
C GLY A 167 -11.65 0.70 -8.60
N GLN A 168 -10.33 0.61 -8.35
CA GLN A 168 -9.36 -0.07 -9.23
C GLN A 168 -9.00 -1.48 -8.74
N CYS A 169 -9.11 -1.74 -7.44
CA CYS A 169 -8.72 -3.00 -6.82
C CYS A 169 -9.82 -4.08 -6.88
N ASP A 170 -9.43 -5.35 -6.69
CA ASP A 170 -10.36 -6.47 -6.51
C ASP A 170 -11.05 -6.46 -5.12
N LEU A 171 -11.99 -7.39 -4.89
CA LEU A 171 -12.77 -7.43 -3.64
C LEU A 171 -11.91 -7.69 -2.39
N GLN A 172 -10.85 -8.49 -2.49
CA GLN A 172 -9.97 -8.83 -1.38
C GLN A 172 -9.12 -7.60 -1.00
N GLN A 173 -8.58 -6.91 -1.98
CA GLN A 173 -7.77 -5.69 -1.79
C GLN A 173 -8.61 -4.50 -1.33
N ARG A 174 -9.87 -4.39 -1.79
CA ARG A 174 -10.82 -3.35 -1.33
C ARG A 174 -11.04 -3.37 0.18
N ALA A 175 -11.04 -4.54 0.82
CA ALA A 175 -11.30 -4.66 2.25
C ALA A 175 -10.34 -3.79 3.09
N ALA A 176 -9.04 -3.81 2.78
CA ALA A 176 -8.03 -3.03 3.49
C ALA A 176 -8.21 -1.51 3.33
N LEU A 177 -8.70 -1.06 2.17
CA LEU A 177 -8.97 0.35 1.87
C LEU A 177 -10.25 0.83 2.58
N LEU A 178 -11.32 0.03 2.48
CA LEU A 178 -12.62 0.33 3.07
C LEU A 178 -12.59 0.35 4.60
N GLU A 179 -11.75 -0.48 5.22
CA GLU A 179 -11.54 -0.45 6.66
C GLU A 179 -11.01 0.91 7.13
N ARG A 180 -9.99 1.45 6.45
CA ARG A 180 -9.38 2.76 6.75
C ARG A 180 -10.32 3.91 6.40
N ARG A 181 -11.04 3.80 5.28
CA ARG A 181 -12.10 4.73 4.90
C ARG A 181 -13.22 4.81 5.96
N SER A 182 -13.58 3.67 6.54
CA SER A 182 -14.55 3.58 7.64
C SER A 182 -13.99 4.15 8.94
N ALA A 183 -12.71 3.94 9.22
CA ALA A 183 -12.05 4.55 10.38
C ALA A 183 -12.06 6.09 10.30
N LEU A 184 -11.82 6.67 9.12
CA LEU A 184 -11.98 8.11 8.89
C LEU A 184 -13.41 8.58 9.13
N HIS A 185 -14.42 7.80 8.70
CA HIS A 185 -15.83 8.15 8.91
C HIS A 185 -16.20 8.15 10.39
N ARG A 186 -15.83 7.09 11.14
CA ARG A 186 -16.05 7.03 12.61
C ARG A 186 -15.37 8.18 13.36
N GLY A 187 -14.26 8.70 12.83
CA GLY A 187 -13.55 9.83 13.41
C GLY A 187 -14.28 11.18 13.30
N LEU A 188 -15.27 11.32 12.40
CA LEU A 188 -15.92 12.61 12.15
C LEU A 188 -16.55 13.22 13.40
N GLU A 189 -17.35 12.44 14.11
CA GLU A 189 -18.01 12.87 15.35
C GLU A 189 -17.03 13.09 16.50
N ARG A 190 -15.93 12.33 16.52
CA ARG A 190 -14.95 12.37 17.62
C ARG A 190 -14.04 13.59 17.57
N TRP A 191 -13.62 13.99 16.37
CA TRP A 191 -12.54 14.97 16.20
C TRP A 191 -13.02 16.34 15.71
N TRP A 192 -14.24 16.45 15.18
CA TRP A 192 -14.75 17.66 14.53
C TRP A 192 -16.04 18.16 15.22
N PRO A 193 -15.92 18.94 16.31
CA PRO A 193 -17.07 19.44 17.03
C PRO A 193 -17.88 20.46 16.21
N ASP A 194 -17.20 21.26 15.40
CA ASP A 194 -17.84 22.23 14.52
C ASP A 194 -18.58 21.54 13.35
N PRO A 195 -19.87 21.85 13.11
CA PRO A 195 -20.66 21.22 12.04
C PRO A 195 -20.13 21.47 10.62
N LEU A 196 -19.55 22.65 10.35
CA LEU A 196 -18.99 22.96 9.05
C LEU A 196 -17.73 22.12 8.80
N ASP A 197 -16.80 22.11 9.74
CA ASP A 197 -15.56 21.35 9.62
C ASP A 197 -15.83 19.85 9.52
N ARG A 198 -16.79 19.33 10.28
CA ARG A 198 -17.22 17.93 10.17
C ARG A 198 -17.72 17.59 8.78
N ARG A 199 -18.58 18.44 8.21
CA ARG A 199 -19.09 18.26 6.84
C ARG A 199 -17.95 18.30 5.82
N LEU A 200 -17.05 19.28 5.94
CA LEU A 200 -15.92 19.43 5.02
C LEU A 200 -14.95 18.24 5.11
N ALA A 201 -14.57 17.81 6.32
CA ALA A 201 -13.70 16.66 6.56
C ALA A 201 -14.34 15.33 6.13
N GLY A 202 -15.67 15.28 6.01
CA GLY A 202 -16.43 14.11 5.55
C GLY A 202 -16.43 13.90 4.04
N CYS A 203 -16.11 14.92 3.25
CA CYS A 203 -16.17 14.87 1.79
C CYS A 203 -14.85 14.42 1.18
N ALA A 204 -14.85 13.47 0.26
CA ALA A 204 -13.66 13.17 -0.54
C ALA A 204 -13.32 14.36 -1.47
N ASP A 205 -12.04 14.72 -1.53
CA ASP A 205 -11.54 15.74 -2.46
C ASP A 205 -10.13 15.37 -2.92
N PRO A 206 -9.94 14.99 -4.19
CA PRO A 206 -8.64 14.63 -4.73
C PRO A 206 -7.60 15.75 -4.61
N GLN A 207 -8.01 17.02 -4.64
CA GLN A 207 -7.09 18.15 -4.53
C GLN A 207 -6.90 18.59 -3.07
N GLY A 208 -7.82 18.24 -2.17
CA GLY A 208 -7.84 18.71 -0.79
C GLY A 208 -8.06 20.23 -0.62
N LEU A 209 -8.20 20.99 -1.71
CA LEU A 209 -8.32 22.45 -1.74
C LEU A 209 -9.76 22.96 -1.60
N GLY A 210 -10.70 22.08 -1.31
CA GLY A 210 -12.03 22.55 -0.95
C GLY A 210 -12.97 22.75 -2.12
N ARG A 211 -12.80 22.03 -3.25
CA ARG A 211 -13.80 22.10 -4.33
C ARG A 211 -15.16 21.70 -3.77
N ALA A 212 -16.05 22.70 -3.67
CA ALA A 212 -17.42 22.52 -3.22
C ALA A 212 -18.12 21.70 -4.30
N LEU A 213 -18.61 20.52 -3.89
CA LEU A 213 -19.24 19.51 -4.74
C LEU A 213 -18.23 18.83 -5.68
N GLY A 214 -17.81 17.64 -5.26
CA GLY A 214 -17.18 16.67 -6.14
C GLY A 214 -18.04 16.48 -7.39
N THR A 215 -17.38 16.15 -8.48
CA THR A 215 -17.91 15.87 -9.83
C THR A 215 -19.20 15.03 -9.89
N ALA A 216 -19.58 14.32 -8.83
CA ALA A 216 -20.86 13.63 -8.68
C ALA A 216 -22.10 14.55 -8.78
N ALA A 217 -22.06 15.77 -8.23
CA ALA A 217 -23.25 16.65 -8.23
C ALA A 217 -23.60 17.22 -9.62
N ARG A 218 -22.65 17.19 -10.58
CA ARG A 218 -22.92 17.59 -11.97
C ARG A 218 -23.66 16.51 -12.77
N ALA A 219 -23.58 15.24 -12.35
CA ALA A 219 -24.28 14.16 -13.04
C ALA A 219 -25.77 14.10 -12.67
N GLU A 220 -26.15 14.52 -11.46
CA GLU A 220 -27.56 14.55 -11.01
C GLU A 220 -28.33 15.81 -11.43
N GLN A 221 -27.67 16.81 -12.05
CA GLN A 221 -28.29 18.08 -12.47
C GLN A 221 -28.46 18.21 -14.00
N ALA A 222 -28.43 17.11 -14.74
CA ALA A 222 -28.81 17.14 -16.15
C ALA A 222 -30.33 17.39 -16.27
N PRO A 223 -30.80 18.41 -16.99
CA PRO A 223 -32.23 18.63 -17.19
C PRO A 223 -32.85 17.47 -18.00
N GLU A 224 -34.04 17.03 -17.60
CA GLU A 224 -34.84 16.05 -18.35
C GLU A 224 -35.11 16.55 -19.77
N PRO A 225 -35.09 15.68 -20.80
CA PRO A 225 -35.41 16.09 -22.15
C PRO A 225 -36.88 16.53 -22.24
N GLU A 226 -37.08 17.76 -22.70
CA GLU A 226 -38.37 18.38 -22.92
C GLU A 226 -39.23 17.51 -23.87
N ALA A 227 -40.43 17.14 -23.42
CA ALA A 227 -41.35 16.31 -24.21
C ALA A 227 -41.81 17.07 -25.48
N PRO A 228 -41.97 16.38 -26.62
CA PRO A 228 -42.32 17.04 -27.87
C PRO A 228 -43.76 17.59 -27.81
N PRO A 229 -44.02 18.75 -28.45
CA PRO A 229 -45.35 19.36 -28.46
C PRO A 229 -46.34 18.51 -29.27
N ALA A 230 -47.59 18.49 -28.79
CA ALA A 230 -48.74 17.76 -29.32
C ALA A 230 -49.26 18.31 -30.67
#